data_AF-A0A7G8IWZ7-F1
#
_entry.id   AF-A0A7G8IWZ7-F1
#
_cell.length_a   1.000
_cell.length_b   1.000
_cell.length_c   1.000
_cell.angle_alpha   90.00
_cell.angle_beta   90.00
_cell.angle_gamma   90.00
#
_symmetry.space_group_name_H-M   'P 1'
#
loop_
_entity.id
_entity.type
_entity.pdbx_description
1 polymer ?
#
loop_
_entity_poly.entity_id
_entity_poly.type
_entity_poly.pdbx_seq_one_letter_code
_entity_poly.pdbx_strand_id
1 'polypeptide(L)' 'MVDAYCSIMKGENVSVMNSYDRGMNEGMAIGLVIGQYPEKIDQLASMSEQQINSRFYPGIEQRCPQYSFGVK' A
#
# COMPACT_ATOMS: atom_id res chain seq x y z
N MET A 1 2.59 6.02 3.01
CA MET A 1 1.98 4.72 2.67
C MET A 1 2.37 4.31 1.28
N VAL A 2 1.99 5.07 0.25
CA VAL A 2 2.37 4.83 -1.16
C VAL A 2 3.89 4.69 -1.34
N ASP A 3 4.70 5.58 -0.76
CA ASP A 3 6.17 5.47 -0.87
C ASP A 3 6.76 4.22 -0.23
N ALA A 4 6.22 3.83 0.94
CA ALA A 4 6.62 2.61 1.62
C ALA A 4 6.28 1.40 0.76
N TYR A 5 5.06 1.36 0.22
CA TYR A 5 4.62 0.31 -0.70
C TYR A 5 5.50 0.23 -1.95
N CYS A 6 5.69 1.35 -2.67
CA CYS A 6 6.53 1.37 -3.87
C CYS A 6 7.99 0.95 -3.57
N SER A 7 8.48 1.20 -2.35
CA SER A 7 9.83 0.78 -1.94
C SER A 7 9.91 -0.71 -1.63
N ILE A 8 8.91 -1.26 -0.93
CA ILE A 8 8.80 -2.71 -0.66
C ILE A 8 8.73 -3.47 -1.99
N MET A 9 7.86 -3.04 -2.90
CA MET A 9 7.63 -3.72 -4.18
C MET A 9 8.85 -3.73 -5.13
N LYS A 10 9.88 -2.90 -4.91
CA LYS A 10 11.15 -2.96 -5.68
C LYS A 10 11.95 -4.23 -5.38
N GLY A 11 11.80 -4.80 -4.20
CA GLY A 11 12.48 -6.04 -3.80
C GLY A 11 11.73 -7.30 -4.25
N GLU A 12 10.51 -7.15 -4.75
CA GLU A 12 9.58 -8.25 -4.96
C GLU A 12 9.44 -8.65 -6.43
N ASN A 13 9.18 -9.94 -6.67
CA ASN A 13 8.84 -10.42 -8.00
C ASN A 13 7.32 -10.38 -8.23
N VAL A 14 6.84 -9.24 -8.72
CA VAL A 14 5.42 -8.96 -8.94
C VAL A 14 4.76 -9.95 -9.91
N SER A 15 5.49 -10.53 -10.86
CA SER A 15 4.91 -11.43 -11.85
C SER A 15 4.48 -12.78 -11.29
N VAL A 16 4.97 -13.15 -10.11
CA VAL A 16 4.62 -14.41 -9.42
C VAL A 16 3.86 -14.19 -8.12
N MET A 17 3.63 -12.92 -7.75
CA MET A 17 2.98 -12.52 -6.51
C MET A 17 1.47 -12.83 -6.60
N ASN A 18 0.95 -13.58 -5.63
CA ASN A 18 -0.48 -13.81 -5.53
C ASN A 18 -1.18 -12.67 -4.75
N SER A 19 -2.50 -12.73 -4.63
CA SER A 19 -3.27 -11.70 -3.91
C SER A 19 -2.93 -11.64 -2.41
N TYR A 20 -2.55 -12.74 -1.79
CA TYR A 20 -2.15 -12.80 -0.38
C TYR A 20 -0.81 -12.09 -0.15
N ASP A 21 0.22 -12.42 -0.95
CA ASP A 21 1.54 -11.80 -0.85
C ASP A 21 1.45 -10.28 -1.07
N ARG A 22 0.58 -9.87 -2.00
CA ARG A 22 0.30 -8.45 -2.23
C ARG A 22 -0.37 -7.80 -1.03
N GLY A 23 -1.40 -8.44 -0.46
CA GLY A 23 -2.06 -7.96 0.76
C GLY A 23 -1.09 -7.84 1.94
N MET A 24 -0.10 -8.73 2.06
CA MET A 24 0.97 -8.60 3.05
C MET A 24 1.83 -7.34 2.81
N ASN A 25 2.23 -7.06 1.57
CA ASN A 25 3.03 -5.88 1.24
C ASN A 25 2.26 -4.56 1.46
N GLU A 26 0.96 -4.55 1.17
CA GLU A 26 0.08 -3.41 1.47
C GLU A 26 -0.06 -3.21 2.99
N GLY A 27 -0.31 -4.29 3.73
CA GLY A 27 -0.36 -4.27 5.19
C GLY A 27 0.95 -3.81 5.83
N MET A 28 2.10 -4.24 5.30
CA MET A 28 3.42 -3.79 5.74
C MET A 28 3.62 -2.29 5.47
N ALA A 29 3.21 -1.79 4.31
CA ALA A 29 3.28 -0.37 3.99
C ALA A 29 2.39 0.49 4.91
N ILE A 30 1.22 0.00 5.30
CA ILE A 30 0.34 0.63 6.29
C ILE A 30 1.02 0.60 7.68
N GLY A 31 1.52 -0.56 8.10
CA GLY A 31 2.19 -0.74 9.39
C GLY A 31 3.43 0.14 9.57
N LEU A 32 4.24 0.31 8.53
CA LEU A 32 5.41 1.21 8.54
C LEU A 32 5.00 2.68 8.74
N VAL A 33 3.91 3.12 8.12
CA VAL A 33 3.40 4.48 8.32
C VAL A 33 2.91 4.67 9.75
N ILE A 34 2.19 3.69 10.28
CA ILE A 34 1.74 3.70 11.68
C ILE A 34 2.93 3.78 12.64
N GLY A 35 3.98 2.99 12.41
CA GLY A 35 5.18 3.00 13.24
C GLY A 35 5.96 4.31 13.18
N GLN A 36 5.98 4.98 12.02
CA GLN A 36 6.64 6.27 11.84
C GLN A 36 5.82 7.47 12.33
N TYR A 37 4.49 7.34 12.33
CA TYR A 37 3.54 8.39 12.72
C TYR A 37 2.47 7.84 13.67
N PRO A 38 2.82 7.51 14.93
CA PRO A 38 1.89 6.92 15.89
C PRO A 38 0.67 7.81 16.15
N GLU A 39 0.81 9.13 16.03
CA GLU A 39 -0.27 10.10 16.16
C GLU A 39 -1.36 9.97 15.08
N LYS A 40 -1.05 9.26 13.99
CA LYS A 40 -2.00 8.98 12.89
C LYS A 40 -2.73 7.65 13.05
N ILE A 41 -2.46 6.88 14.11
CA ILE A 41 -3.12 5.60 14.37
C ILE A 41 -4.62 5.78 14.48
N ASP A 42 -5.09 6.70 15.33
CA ASP A 42 -6.52 6.92 15.53
C ASP A 42 -7.19 7.42 14.24
N GLN A 43 -6.49 8.25 13.48
CA GLN A 43 -6.97 8.71 12.18
C GLN A 43 -7.13 7.54 11.20
N LEU A 44 -6.12 6.67 11.08
CA LEU A 44 -6.18 5.50 10.19
C LEU A 44 -7.22 4.47 10.66
N ALA A 45 -7.34 4.24 11.96
CA ALA A 45 -8.33 3.35 12.55
C ALA A 45 -9.77 3.85 12.37
N SER A 46 -9.97 5.17 12.30
CA SER A 46 -11.27 5.78 12.03
C SER A 46 -11.69 5.75 10.55
N MET A 47 -10.76 5.44 9.64
CA MET A 47 -11.04 5.37 8.21
C MET A 47 -11.61 4.01 7.83
N SER A 48 -12.63 4.00 6.99
CA SER A 48 -13.08 2.75 6.36
C SER A 48 -12.05 2.25 5.35
N GLU A 49 -12.06 0.95 5.08
CA GLU A 49 -11.21 0.34 4.05
C GLU A 49 -11.34 1.07 2.70
N GLN A 50 -12.57 1.46 2.33
CA GLN A 50 -12.84 2.22 1.11
C GLN A 50 -12.16 3.60 1.09
N GLN A 51 -12.11 4.29 2.23
CA GLN A 51 -11.42 5.58 2.36
C GLN A 51 -9.91 5.43 2.27
N ILE A 52 -9.35 4.33 2.78
CA ILE A 52 -7.92 4.00 2.64
C ILE A 52 -7.62 3.70 1.16
N ASN A 53 -8.38 2.79 0.57
CA ASN A 53 -8.21 2.33 -0.81
C ASN A 53 -8.31 3.47 -1.83
N SER A 54 -9.28 4.38 -1.66
CA SER A 54 -9.47 5.56 -2.54
C SER A 54 -8.31 6.56 -2.50
N ARG A 55 -7.47 6.53 -1.46
CA ARG A 55 -6.25 7.34 -1.38
C ARG A 55 -5.01 6.56 -1.81
N PHE A 56 -5.00 5.26 -1.53
CA PHE A 56 -3.84 4.41 -1.70
C PHE A 56 -3.63 3.97 -3.15
N TYR A 57 -4.65 3.40 -3.79
CA TYR A 57 -4.51 2.86 -5.16
C TYR A 57 -4.24 3.94 -6.22
N PRO A 58 -4.93 5.10 -6.24
CA PRO A 58 -4.58 6.17 -7.19
C PRO A 58 -3.16 6.70 -6.99
N GLY A 59 -2.67 6.71 -5.75
CA GLY A 59 -1.28 7.09 -5.46
C GLY A 59 -0.27 6.09 -6.01
N ILE A 60 -0.57 4.78 -5.95
CA ILE A 60 0.27 3.73 -6.56
C ILE A 60 0.30 3.89 -8.07
N GLU A 61 -0.85 4.09 -8.73
CA GLU A 61 -0.93 4.33 -10.18
C GLU A 61 -0.05 5.51 -10.62
N GLN A 62 -0.03 6.58 -9.84
CA GLN A 62 0.75 7.77 -10.17
C GLN A 62 2.26 7.61 -9.90
N ARG A 63 2.64 6.91 -8.83
CA ARG A 63 4.04 6.86 -8.36
C ARG A 63 4.81 5.61 -8.77
N CYS A 64 4.14 4.47 -8.80
CA CYS A 64 4.72 3.21 -9.20
C CYS A 64 3.69 2.37 -9.99
N PRO A 65 3.31 2.83 -11.21
CA PRO A 65 2.26 2.21 -12.02
C PRO A 65 2.49 0.72 -12.31
N GLN A 66 3.76 0.29 -12.41
CA GLN A 66 4.13 -1.12 -12.59
C GLN A 66 3.72 -2.03 -11.42
N TYR A 67 3.37 -1.45 -10.28
CA TYR A 67 2.91 -2.14 -9.08
C TYR A 67 1.42 -1.91 -8.80
N SER A 68 0.71 -1.19 -9.68
CA SER A 68 -0.73 -0.97 -9.55
C SER A 68 -1.53 -2.26 -9.79
N PHE A 69 -2.74 -2.33 -9.23
CA PHE A 69 -3.73 -3.36 -9.55
C PHE A 69 -4.46 -2.93 -10.83
N GLY A 70 -4.39 -3.72 -11.91
CA GLY A 70 -5.23 -3.49 -13.10
C GLY A 70 -4.68 -2.51 -14.16
N VAL A 71 -3.44 -2.69 -14.63
CA VAL A 71 -3.13 -2.43 -16.04
C VAL A 71 -2.82 -3.76 -16.74
N LYS A 72 -3.87 -4.55 -16.92
CA LYS A 72 -4.18 -5.25 -18.16
C LYS A 72 -5.64 -5.01 -18.48
#